data_AF-A0A9D6R9B1-F1
#
_entry.id   AF-A0A9D6R9B1-F1
#
_cell.length_a   1.000
_cell.length_b   1.000
_cell.length_c   1.000
_cell.angle_alpha   90.00
_cell.angle_beta   90.00
_cell.angle_gamma   90.00
#
_symmetry.space_group_name_H-M   'P 1'
#
loop_
_entity.id
_entity.type
_entity.pdbx_description
1 polymer ?
#
loop_
_entity_poly.entity_id
_entity_poly.type
_entity_poly.pdbx_seq_one_letter_code
_entity_poly.pdbx_strand_id
1 'polypeptide(L)'
;MKLNVIVDERVYAVDVPQPILLDAEVFFRKMDADMDRGWQMGPEFIENPDRLQRCQIAANKLLVSLSGANETMVTLMAGYILKRLPGITGVRIDTGGEMLHTEMLYEKPDNRPSPSPSAGSASPARKLGKLEAMEQAGKDVTKVYQVGKSYRFAVRDLRTGEWLESGPSDTEQEAYEKRMQAYKRRLDELTGQQS
;
A
#
# COMPACT_ATOMS: atom_id res chain seq x y z
N MET A 1 10.48 11.89 -14.05
CA MET A 1 9.99 11.02 -12.95
C MET A 1 8.49 10.87 -13.14
N LYS A 2 7.88 9.72 -12.79
CA LYS A 2 6.45 9.49 -13.02
C LYS A 2 5.71 9.25 -11.71
N LEU A 3 4.52 9.83 -11.59
CA LEU A 3 3.61 9.61 -10.47
C LEU A 3 2.27 9.09 -10.99
N ASN A 4 1.83 7.93 -10.50
CA ASN A 4 0.52 7.38 -10.84
C ASN A 4 -0.56 7.92 -9.90
N VAL A 5 -1.48 8.72 -10.43
CA VAL A 5 -2.60 9.27 -9.68
C VAL A 5 -3.82 8.41 -9.93
N ILE A 6 -4.29 7.69 -8.93
CA ILE A 6 -5.47 6.83 -9.01
C ILE A 6 -6.64 7.60 -8.44
N VAL A 7 -7.68 7.77 -9.24
CA VAL A 7 -8.93 8.46 -8.87
C VAL A 7 -10.06 7.51 -9.24
N ASP A 8 -10.81 7.04 -8.24
CA ASP A 8 -11.84 6.02 -8.43
C ASP A 8 -11.22 4.76 -9.12
N GLU A 9 -11.72 4.32 -10.28
CA GLU A 9 -11.15 3.22 -11.07
C GLU A 9 -10.13 3.68 -12.14
N ARG A 10 -9.83 4.97 -12.24
CA ARG A 10 -8.99 5.54 -13.31
C ARG A 10 -7.58 5.84 -12.82
N VAL A 11 -6.58 5.48 -13.62
CA VAL A 11 -5.16 5.75 -13.35
C VAL A 11 -4.63 6.80 -14.31
N TYR A 12 -4.12 7.90 -13.77
CA TYR A 12 -3.52 9.01 -14.50
C TYR A 12 -2.01 9.02 -14.23
N ALA A 13 -1.21 8.68 -15.23
CA ALA A 13 0.24 8.76 -15.13
C ALA A 13 0.71 10.19 -15.43
N VAL A 14 1.20 10.89 -14.42
CA VAL A 14 1.76 12.24 -14.57
C VAL A 14 3.28 12.12 -14.73
N ASP A 15 3.79 12.55 -15.89
CA ASP A 15 5.24 12.69 -16.09
C ASP A 15 5.70 14.05 -15.57
N VAL A 16 6.57 14.02 -14.57
CA VAL A 16 7.19 15.21 -13.99
C VAL A 16 8.63 15.32 -14.50
N PRO A 17 8.91 16.31 -15.37
CA PRO A 17 10.27 16.53 -15.84
C PRO A 17 11.16 17.00 -14.68
N GLN A 18 12.38 16.47 -14.65
CA GLN A 18 13.38 16.77 -13.63
C GLN A 18 13.72 18.28 -13.45
N PRO A 19 13.77 19.13 -14.51
CA PRO A 19 13.95 20.57 -14.33
C PRO A 19 12.85 21.21 -13.50
N ILE A 20 11.58 20.78 -13.62
CA ILE A 20 10.49 21.32 -12.80
C ILE A 20 10.70 20.99 -11.32
N LEU A 21 11.26 19.83 -10.97
CA LEU A 21 11.57 19.48 -9.58
C LEU A 21 12.65 20.36 -8.96
N LEU A 22 13.50 20.99 -9.78
CA LEU A 22 14.58 21.87 -9.37
C LEU A 22 14.11 23.33 -9.35
N ASP A 23 13.52 23.81 -10.45
CA ASP A 23 13.03 25.19 -10.60
C ASP A 23 11.82 25.49 -9.70
N ALA A 24 10.95 24.52 -9.44
CA ALA A 24 9.76 24.73 -8.62
C ALA A 24 10.03 24.71 -7.10
N GLU A 25 11.29 24.63 -6.66
CA GLU A 25 11.60 24.58 -5.22
C GLU A 25 11.10 25.83 -4.47
N VAL A 26 11.16 27.01 -5.11
CA VAL A 26 10.58 28.25 -4.55
C VAL A 26 9.07 28.12 -4.38
N PHE A 27 8.38 27.52 -5.36
CA PHE A 27 6.95 27.28 -5.32
C PHE A 27 6.59 26.28 -4.21
N PHE A 28 7.35 25.18 -4.10
CA PHE A 28 7.17 24.18 -3.04
C PHE A 28 7.32 24.81 -1.65
N ARG A 29 8.35 25.62 -1.43
CA ARG A 29 8.54 26.33 -0.15
C ARG A 29 7.41 27.29 0.17
N LYS A 30 6.88 28.01 -0.83
CA LYS A 30 5.72 28.88 -0.63
C LYS A 30 4.48 28.07 -0.24
N MET A 31 4.30 26.91 -0.86
CA MET A 31 3.19 26.02 -0.54
C MET A 31 3.30 25.43 0.87
N ASP A 32 4.50 25.00 1.29
CA ASP A 32 4.73 24.57 2.66
C ASP A 32 4.42 25.67 3.67
N ALA A 33 4.85 26.91 3.40
CA ALA A 33 4.58 28.05 4.27
C ALA A 33 3.08 28.42 4.31
N ASP A 34 2.35 28.23 3.22
CA ASP A 34 0.91 28.40 3.16
C ASP A 34 0.17 27.35 4.01
N MET A 35 0.61 26.09 3.92
CA MET A 35 0.08 24.98 4.72
C MET A 35 0.43 25.10 6.21
N ASP A 36 1.53 25.77 6.56
CA ASP A 36 1.95 26.02 7.96
C ASP A 36 1.00 26.96 8.72
N ARG A 37 0.13 27.69 8.00
CA ARG A 37 -0.90 28.56 8.59
C ARG A 37 -2.16 27.79 9.01
N GLY A 38 -2.13 26.48 8.84
CA GLY A 38 -3.25 25.59 9.02
C GLY A 38 -4.06 25.39 7.73
N TRP A 39 -4.60 24.18 7.58
CA TRP A 39 -5.36 23.80 6.39
C TRP A 39 -6.62 23.03 6.78
N GLN A 40 -7.73 23.34 6.11
CA GLN A 40 -8.97 22.58 6.27
C GLN A 40 -8.95 21.32 5.40
N MET A 41 -8.89 20.15 6.05
CA MET A 41 -8.97 18.83 5.41
C MET A 41 -10.35 18.22 5.67
N GLY A 42 -11.32 18.58 4.83
CA GLY A 42 -12.70 18.14 5.00
C GLY A 42 -13.35 18.79 6.23
N PRO A 43 -13.91 18.02 7.18
CA PRO A 43 -14.50 18.57 8.40
C PRO A 43 -13.46 19.03 9.43
N GLU A 44 -12.21 18.57 9.33
CA GLU A 44 -11.16 18.87 10.30
C GLU A 44 -10.26 20.02 9.84
N PHE A 45 -9.89 20.89 10.79
CA PHE A 45 -8.89 21.93 10.57
C PHE A 45 -7.57 21.51 11.21
N ILE A 46 -6.54 21.36 10.40
CA ILE A 46 -5.21 20.93 10.84
C ILE A 46 -4.31 22.16 10.93
N GLU A 47 -3.98 22.60 12.15
CA GLU A 47 -3.16 23.79 12.37
C GLU A 47 -1.73 23.65 11.85
N ASN A 48 -1.14 22.46 11.98
CA ASN A 48 0.20 22.19 11.46
C ASN A 48 0.24 20.80 10.77
N PRO A 49 -0.02 20.73 9.46
CA PRO A 49 -0.05 19.46 8.76
C PRO A 49 1.35 18.85 8.66
N ASP A 50 1.47 17.58 9.03
CA ASP A 50 2.68 16.79 8.85
C ASP A 50 3.01 16.53 7.38
N ARG A 51 4.21 16.03 7.11
CA ARG A 51 4.71 15.72 5.76
C ARG A 51 3.74 14.89 4.91
N LEU A 52 3.10 13.87 5.50
CA LEU A 52 2.10 13.04 4.81
C LEU A 52 0.85 13.84 4.49
N GLN A 53 0.33 14.56 5.47
CA GLN A 53 -0.86 15.42 5.35
C GLN A 53 -0.65 16.51 4.30
N ARG A 54 0.53 17.14 4.25
CA ARG A 54 0.91 18.09 3.19
C ARG A 54 0.85 17.46 1.80
N CYS A 55 1.22 16.18 1.66
CA CYS A 55 1.10 15.45 0.40
C CYS A 55 -0.35 15.12 0.08
N GLN A 56 -1.21 14.87 1.07
CA GLN A 56 -2.65 14.67 0.89
C GLN A 56 -3.33 15.96 0.40
N ILE A 57 -2.98 17.12 0.96
CA ILE A 57 -3.45 18.42 0.46
C ILE A 57 -3.01 18.63 -0.99
N ALA A 58 -1.73 18.35 -1.29
CA ALA A 58 -1.20 18.48 -2.65
C ALA A 58 -1.91 17.53 -3.64
N ALA A 59 -2.23 16.31 -3.21
CA ALA A 59 -2.98 15.35 -4.01
C ALA A 59 -4.41 15.83 -4.27
N ASN A 60 -5.10 16.38 -3.27
CA ASN A 60 -6.41 16.98 -3.47
C ASN A 60 -6.36 18.16 -4.46
N LYS A 61 -5.36 19.05 -4.33
CA LYS A 61 -5.13 20.14 -5.30
C LYS A 61 -4.83 19.62 -6.71
N LEU A 62 -4.11 18.50 -6.81
CA LEU A 62 -3.85 17.81 -8.07
C LEU A 62 -5.17 17.33 -8.70
N LEU A 63 -6.06 16.70 -7.93
CA LEU A 63 -7.38 16.27 -8.41
C LEU A 63 -8.19 17.44 -8.98
N VAL A 64 -8.27 18.55 -8.25
CA VAL A 64 -8.96 19.76 -8.73
C VAL A 64 -8.32 20.29 -10.03
N SER A 65 -6.99 20.26 -10.12
CA SER A 65 -6.24 20.72 -11.29
C SER A 65 -6.43 19.81 -12.51
N LEU A 66 -6.58 18.49 -12.30
CA LEU A 66 -6.92 17.52 -13.34
C LEU A 66 -8.30 17.83 -13.92
N SER A 67 -9.30 18.06 -13.07
CA SER A 67 -10.66 18.42 -13.50
C SER A 67 -10.71 19.77 -14.23
N GLY A 68 -9.85 20.72 -13.84
CA GLY A 68 -9.72 22.03 -14.47
C GLY A 68 -8.78 22.09 -15.69
N ALA A 69 -8.24 20.95 -16.16
CA ALA A 69 -7.29 20.86 -17.27
C ALA A 69 -6.02 21.74 -17.13
N ASN A 70 -5.56 21.99 -15.90
CA ASN A 70 -4.35 22.79 -15.65
C ASN A 70 -3.11 21.89 -15.55
N GLU A 71 -2.58 21.45 -16.70
CA GLU A 71 -1.46 20.51 -16.80
C GLU A 71 -0.20 20.97 -16.05
N THR A 72 0.11 22.26 -16.09
CA THR A 72 1.23 22.86 -15.34
C THR A 72 1.06 22.64 -13.83
N MET A 73 -0.16 22.86 -13.32
CA MET A 73 -0.44 22.74 -11.90
C MET A 73 -0.48 21.27 -11.46
N VAL A 74 -0.99 20.37 -12.32
CA VAL A 74 -0.91 18.92 -12.12
C VAL A 74 0.55 18.47 -12.01
N THR A 75 1.41 18.92 -12.93
CA THR A 75 2.84 18.59 -12.95
C THR A 75 3.55 19.11 -11.70
N LEU A 76 3.24 20.34 -11.27
CA LEU A 76 3.79 20.93 -10.05
C LEU A 76 3.35 20.18 -8.79
N MET A 77 2.08 19.81 -8.68
CA MET A 77 1.58 19.05 -7.51
C MET A 77 2.19 17.64 -7.47
N ALA A 78 2.27 16.96 -8.61
CA ALA A 78 2.91 15.66 -8.70
C ALA A 78 4.40 15.76 -8.32
N GLY A 79 5.08 16.81 -8.79
CA GLY A 79 6.46 17.07 -8.45
C GLY A 79 6.68 17.35 -6.96
N TYR A 80 5.77 18.10 -6.33
CA TYR A 80 5.81 18.35 -4.89
C TYR A 80 5.71 17.04 -4.10
N ILE A 81 4.77 16.16 -4.45
CA ILE A 81 4.58 14.86 -3.78
C ILE A 81 5.84 13.99 -3.95
N LEU A 82 6.40 13.90 -5.16
CA LEU A 82 7.63 13.15 -5.42
C LEU A 82 8.84 13.69 -4.63
N LYS A 83 8.96 15.01 -4.52
CA LYS A 83 10.04 15.67 -3.76
C LYS A 83 9.88 15.46 -2.26
N ARG A 84 8.66 15.58 -1.75
CA ARG A 84 8.35 15.43 -0.33
C ARG A 84 8.25 13.98 0.08
N LEU A 85 8.00 13.00 -0.78
CA LEU A 85 7.97 11.57 -0.44
C LEU A 85 8.86 10.79 -1.41
N PRO A 86 10.18 10.70 -1.16
CA PRO A 86 11.08 9.93 -2.01
C PRO A 86 10.69 8.45 -1.95
N GLY A 87 10.51 7.82 -3.12
CA GLY A 87 10.10 6.42 -3.25
C GLY A 87 8.60 6.19 -3.42
N ILE A 88 7.80 7.26 -3.45
CA ILE A 88 6.38 7.16 -3.82
C ILE A 88 6.26 6.85 -5.31
N THR A 89 5.38 5.93 -5.68
CA THR A 89 5.07 5.54 -7.06
C THR A 89 3.69 6.01 -7.51
N GLY A 90 2.80 6.24 -6.55
CA GLY A 90 1.48 6.73 -6.84
C GLY A 90 0.76 7.31 -5.64
N VAL A 91 -0.37 7.92 -5.91
CA VAL A 91 -1.29 8.42 -4.90
C VAL A 91 -2.70 8.02 -5.30
N ARG A 92 -3.44 7.46 -4.36
CA ARG A 92 -4.84 7.08 -4.56
C ARG A 92 -5.70 8.11 -3.84
N ILE A 93 -6.35 8.95 -4.63
CA ILE A 93 -7.14 10.07 -4.15
C ILE A 93 -8.56 9.60 -3.89
N ASP A 94 -9.06 9.88 -2.70
CA ASP A 94 -10.47 9.69 -2.36
C ASP A 94 -11.31 10.81 -2.98
N THR A 95 -12.30 10.44 -3.80
CA THR A 95 -13.23 11.40 -4.42
C THR A 95 -14.44 11.73 -3.55
N GLY A 96 -14.57 11.10 -2.38
CA GLY A 96 -15.61 11.38 -1.38
C GLY A 96 -15.43 12.70 -0.65
N GLY A 97 -14.31 13.41 -0.90
CA GLY A 97 -13.99 14.70 -0.28
C GLY A 97 -13.21 14.58 1.03
N GLU A 98 -12.87 13.35 1.44
CA GLU A 98 -12.06 13.09 2.63
C GLU A 98 -10.58 13.00 2.26
N MET A 99 -9.90 14.15 2.29
CA MET A 99 -8.46 14.24 1.94
C MET A 99 -7.60 13.29 2.80
N LEU A 100 -8.03 13.00 4.04
CA LEU A 100 -7.35 12.10 4.97
C LEU A 100 -7.38 10.63 4.52
N HIS A 101 -8.38 10.22 3.72
CA HIS A 101 -8.45 8.88 3.12
C HIS A 101 -7.57 8.74 1.87
N THR A 102 -6.94 9.82 1.40
CA THR A 102 -5.99 9.74 0.30
C THR A 102 -4.77 8.92 0.71
N GLU A 103 -4.49 7.86 -0.03
CA GLU A 103 -3.44 6.88 0.28
C GLU A 103 -2.21 7.09 -0.61
N MET A 104 -1.03 7.05 0.01
CA MET A 104 0.25 7.23 -0.67
C MET A 104 0.82 5.86 -0.99
N LEU A 105 0.94 5.56 -2.27
CA LEU A 105 1.44 4.29 -2.77
C LEU A 105 2.94 4.39 -2.99
N TYR A 106 3.67 3.54 -2.30
CA TYR A 106 5.09 3.37 -2.51
C TYR A 106 5.31 2.13 -3.37
N GLU A 107 6.39 2.08 -4.15
CA GLU A 107 6.80 0.80 -4.71
C GLU A 107 7.16 -0.10 -3.53
N LYS A 108 6.28 -1.05 -3.20
CA LYS A 108 6.80 -2.37 -2.87
C LYS A 108 7.55 -2.82 -4.12
N PRO A 109 8.78 -3.33 -4.01
CA PRO A 109 9.42 -3.94 -5.17
C PRO A 109 8.41 -4.89 -5.78
N ASP A 110 8.01 -4.55 -7.00
CA ASP A 110 7.13 -5.34 -7.82
C ASP A 110 7.76 -6.73 -7.89
N ASN A 111 7.11 -7.70 -7.24
CA ASN A 111 7.36 -9.12 -7.41
C ASN A 111 6.87 -9.51 -8.82
N ARG A 112 7.50 -8.93 -9.85
CA ARG A 112 7.55 -9.53 -11.17
C ARG A 112 8.35 -10.82 -11.01
N PRO A 113 7.86 -11.97 -11.48
CA PRO A 113 8.63 -13.21 -11.43
C PRO A 113 9.89 -13.01 -12.28
N SER A 114 11.02 -12.76 -11.61
CA SER A 114 12.35 -12.70 -12.20
C SER A 114 13.21 -13.67 -11.40
N PRO A 115 14.06 -14.46 -12.08
CA PRO A 115 14.66 -15.66 -11.52
C PRO A 115 15.55 -15.34 -10.32
N SER A 116 15.56 -16.28 -9.38
CA SER A 116 16.32 -16.29 -8.13
C SER A 116 17.72 -15.66 -8.24
N PRO A 117 18.12 -14.91 -7.21
CA PRO A 117 19.48 -15.01 -6.73
C PRO A 117 19.51 -15.32 -5.23
N SER A 118 20.11 -16.47 -4.95
CA SER A 118 20.84 -16.91 -3.77
C SER A 118 20.99 -15.95 -2.58
N ALA A 119 20.51 -16.46 -1.44
CA ALA A 119 21.17 -16.50 -0.14
C ALA A 119 22.15 -15.37 0.25
N GLY A 120 21.79 -14.67 1.34
CA GLY A 120 22.75 -14.33 2.40
C GLY A 120 22.67 -12.91 2.93
N SER A 121 22.00 -12.71 4.06
CA SER A 121 22.69 -12.39 5.33
C SER A 121 21.69 -12.17 6.48
N ALA A 122 21.97 -12.87 7.57
CA ALA A 122 21.24 -12.99 8.81
C ALA A 122 20.95 -11.69 9.58
N SER A 123 19.86 -11.70 10.37
CA SER A 123 19.86 -11.30 11.79
C SER A 123 18.56 -11.73 12.50
N PRO A 124 18.58 -11.91 13.84
CA PRO A 124 17.94 -13.06 14.50
C PRO A 124 16.58 -12.77 15.16
N ALA A 125 15.76 -13.83 15.18
CA ALA A 125 14.70 -14.17 16.15
C ALA A 125 14.15 -13.03 17.04
N ARG A 126 13.14 -12.31 16.55
CA ARG A 126 12.14 -11.69 17.41
C ARG A 126 10.88 -12.56 17.33
N LYS A 127 10.68 -13.42 18.33
CA LYS A 127 9.48 -14.26 18.43
C LYS A 127 8.25 -13.35 18.35
N LEU A 128 7.41 -13.58 17.36
CA LEU A 128 6.22 -12.78 17.11
C LEU A 128 5.26 -12.97 18.29
N GLY A 129 4.73 -11.88 18.84
CA GLY A 129 3.76 -11.95 19.95
C GLY A 129 2.54 -12.78 19.55
N LYS A 130 1.95 -13.55 20.47
CA LYS A 130 0.81 -14.43 20.22
C LYS A 130 -0.33 -13.77 19.43
N LEU A 131 -0.59 -12.48 19.66
CA LEU A 131 -1.60 -11.68 18.96
C LEU A 131 -1.24 -11.48 17.47
N GLU A 132 0.00 -11.06 17.23
CA GLU A 132 0.56 -10.80 15.90
C GLU A 132 0.75 -12.11 15.10
N ALA A 133 0.98 -13.24 15.79
CA ALA A 133 0.96 -14.57 15.21
C ALA A 133 -0.44 -15.01 14.74
N MET A 134 -1.53 -14.59 15.40
CA MET A 134 -2.90 -14.86 14.94
C MET A 134 -3.20 -14.09 13.66
N GLU A 135 -2.86 -12.80 13.64
CA GLU A 135 -3.08 -11.95 12.47
C GLU A 135 -2.24 -12.40 11.28
N GLN A 136 -1.00 -12.80 11.52
CA GLN A 136 -0.12 -13.30 10.47
C GLN A 136 -0.62 -14.65 9.95
N ALA A 137 -1.05 -15.58 10.80
CA ALA A 137 -1.67 -16.82 10.37
C ALA A 137 -2.96 -16.57 9.54
N GLY A 138 -3.68 -15.48 9.82
CA GLY A 138 -4.86 -15.07 9.06
C GLY A 138 -4.52 -14.51 7.68
N LYS A 139 -3.37 -13.83 7.56
CA LYS A 139 -2.82 -13.34 6.30
C LYS A 139 -2.18 -14.44 5.46
N ASP A 140 -1.73 -15.50 6.12
CA ASP A 140 -1.03 -16.63 5.51
C ASP A 140 -1.99 -17.71 4.98
N VAL A 141 -3.28 -17.63 5.30
CA VAL A 141 -4.29 -18.58 4.81
C VAL A 141 -5.42 -17.84 4.10
N THR A 142 -5.64 -18.14 2.81
CA THR A 142 -6.74 -17.52 2.06
C THR A 142 -8.11 -17.98 2.59
N LYS A 143 -9.16 -17.24 2.24
CA LYS A 143 -10.53 -17.73 2.42
C LYS A 143 -10.71 -19.00 1.60
N VAL A 144 -11.63 -19.86 2.05
CA VAL A 144 -12.08 -21.00 1.25
C VAL A 144 -12.78 -20.45 0.02
N TYR A 145 -12.36 -20.90 -1.16
CA TYR A 145 -12.96 -20.58 -2.44
C TYR A 145 -13.44 -21.87 -3.12
N GLN A 146 -14.55 -21.78 -3.84
CA GLN A 146 -15.12 -22.91 -4.57
C GLN A 146 -14.51 -22.95 -5.98
N VAL A 147 -13.95 -24.10 -6.35
CA VAL A 147 -13.42 -24.38 -7.69
C VAL A 147 -14.22 -25.56 -8.26
N GLY A 148 -15.20 -25.25 -9.12
CA GLY A 148 -16.10 -26.26 -9.66
C GLY A 148 -16.99 -26.89 -8.59
N LYS A 149 -16.79 -28.19 -8.32
CA LYS A 149 -17.52 -28.98 -7.30
C LYS A 149 -16.75 -29.16 -5.99
N SER A 150 -15.56 -28.57 -5.88
CA SER A 150 -14.70 -28.75 -4.71
C SER A 150 -14.33 -27.41 -4.08
N TYR A 151 -14.04 -27.43 -2.79
CA TYR A 151 -13.62 -26.30 -2.00
C TYR A 151 -12.12 -26.36 -1.74
N ARG A 152 -11.43 -25.23 -1.88
CA ARG A 152 -9.97 -25.14 -1.75
C ARG A 152 -9.58 -23.87 -0.99
N PHE A 153 -8.40 -23.87 -0.42
CA PHE A 153 -7.77 -22.70 0.19
C PHE A 153 -6.28 -22.77 -0.07
N ALA A 154 -5.59 -21.64 -0.10
CA ALA A 154 -4.15 -21.61 -0.24
C ALA A 154 -3.52 -21.18 1.09
N VAL A 155 -2.41 -21.82 1.42
CA VAL A 155 -1.59 -21.52 2.60
C VAL A 155 -0.25 -21.05 2.10
N ARG A 156 0.15 -19.87 2.53
CA ARG A 156 1.45 -19.33 2.20
C ARG A 156 2.51 -20.06 3.03
N ASP A 157 3.67 -20.30 2.46
CA ASP A 157 4.78 -20.90 3.16
C ASP A 157 5.72 -19.80 3.63
N LEU A 158 6.00 -19.75 4.94
CA LEU A 158 6.81 -18.67 5.52
C LEU A 158 8.29 -18.78 5.13
N ARG A 159 8.73 -19.98 4.75
CA ARG A 159 10.12 -20.27 4.39
C ARG A 159 10.38 -19.99 2.91
N THR A 160 9.43 -20.29 2.04
CA THR A 160 9.56 -20.13 0.58
C THR A 160 8.75 -18.98 0.01
N GLY A 161 7.77 -18.47 0.76
CA GLY A 161 6.81 -17.47 0.33
C GLY A 161 5.72 -18.02 -0.60
N GLU A 162 5.72 -19.32 -0.89
CA GLU A 162 4.85 -19.95 -1.88
C GLU A 162 3.45 -20.22 -1.35
N TRP A 163 2.44 -20.02 -2.19
CA TRP A 163 1.07 -20.40 -1.87
C TRP A 163 0.86 -21.88 -2.22
N LEU A 164 0.85 -22.75 -1.21
CA LEU A 164 0.44 -24.13 -1.35
C LEU A 164 -1.08 -24.23 -1.33
N GLU A 165 -1.65 -24.57 -2.47
CA GLU A 165 -3.07 -24.89 -2.56
C GLU A 165 -3.39 -26.18 -1.81
N SER A 166 -4.47 -26.16 -1.05
CA SER A 166 -5.00 -27.34 -0.42
C SER A 166 -5.50 -28.33 -1.47
N GLY A 167 -5.49 -29.61 -1.09
CA GLY A 167 -6.21 -30.63 -1.83
C GLY A 167 -7.69 -30.23 -2.01
N PRO A 168 -8.34 -30.68 -3.09
CA PRO A 168 -9.77 -30.47 -3.27
C PRO A 168 -10.51 -31.10 -2.08
N SER A 169 -11.44 -30.34 -1.49
CA SER A 169 -12.36 -30.84 -0.47
C SER A 169 -13.77 -30.94 -1.06
N ASP A 170 -14.48 -32.01 -0.71
CA ASP A 170 -15.83 -32.26 -1.20
C ASP A 170 -16.90 -31.38 -0.51
N THR A 171 -16.61 -30.90 0.71
CA THR A 171 -17.55 -30.11 1.52
C THR A 171 -16.91 -28.81 2.00
N GLU A 172 -17.71 -27.72 2.06
CA GLU A 172 -17.26 -26.41 2.57
C GLU A 172 -16.74 -26.51 4.03
N GLN A 173 -17.45 -27.27 4.88
CA GLN A 173 -17.03 -27.53 6.27
C GLN A 173 -15.64 -28.18 6.32
N GLU A 174 -15.40 -29.18 5.48
CA GLU A 174 -14.12 -29.89 5.45
C GLU A 174 -12.97 -28.99 4.94
N ALA A 175 -13.26 -28.09 3.99
CA ALA A 175 -12.30 -27.06 3.57
C ALA A 175 -12.03 -26.04 4.68
N TYR A 176 -13.05 -25.67 5.47
CA TYR A 176 -12.90 -24.76 6.60
C TYR A 176 -12.09 -25.38 7.74
N GLU A 177 -12.29 -26.67 8.02
CA GLU A 177 -11.51 -27.42 9.00
C GLU A 177 -10.05 -27.57 8.57
N LYS A 178 -9.80 -27.96 7.31
CA LYS A 178 -8.43 -28.03 6.75
C LYS A 178 -7.76 -26.65 6.76
N ARG A 179 -8.49 -25.58 6.44
CA ARG A 179 -8.03 -24.20 6.57
C ARG A 179 -7.65 -23.87 8.00
N MET A 180 -8.50 -24.22 8.97
CA MET A 180 -8.27 -23.96 10.39
C MET A 180 -7.08 -24.77 10.92
N GLN A 181 -6.86 -25.99 10.42
CA GLN A 181 -5.71 -26.81 10.76
C GLN A 181 -4.41 -26.21 10.21
N ALA A 182 -4.43 -25.70 8.97
CA ALA A 182 -3.31 -24.96 8.41
C ALA A 182 -3.03 -23.67 9.18
N TYR A 183 -4.07 -22.91 9.53
CA TYR A 183 -3.96 -21.72 10.36
C TYR A 183 -3.36 -22.02 11.73
N LYS A 184 -3.80 -23.09 12.39
CA LYS A 184 -3.27 -23.51 13.69
C LYS A 184 -1.80 -23.91 13.60
N ARG A 185 -1.42 -24.65 12.56
CA ARG A 185 -0.04 -25.06 12.30
C ARG A 185 0.85 -23.84 12.02
N ARG A 186 0.35 -22.85 11.29
CA ARG A 186 1.04 -21.57 11.07
C ARG A 186 1.20 -20.75 12.34
N LEU A 187 0.15 -20.68 13.15
CA LEU A 187 0.20 -19.98 14.43
C LEU A 187 1.25 -20.61 15.36
N ASP A 188 1.35 -21.94 15.39
CA ASP A 188 2.34 -22.70 16.15
C ASP A 188 3.78 -22.47 15.67
N GLU A 189 4.01 -22.48 14.36
CA GLU A 189 5.31 -22.14 13.75
C GLU A 189 5.71 -20.69 14.05
N LEU A 190 4.76 -19.75 14.00
CA LEU A 190 4.99 -18.32 14.25
C LEU A 190 5.24 -17.99 15.73
N THR A 191 4.60 -18.70 16.65
CA THR A 191 4.85 -18.57 18.10
C THR A 191 6.07 -19.36 18.55
N GLY A 192 6.63 -20.22 17.68
CA GLY A 192 7.80 -21.05 17.96
C GLY A 192 7.50 -22.21 18.92
N GLN A 193 6.27 -22.73 18.93
CA GLN A 193 5.86 -23.92 19.70
C GLN A 193 6.12 -25.23 18.93
N GLN A 194 7.31 -25.42 18.37
CA GLN A 194 7.66 -26.75 17.86
C GLN A 194 7.81 -27.72 19.05
N SER A 195 6.95 -28.74 19.15
CA SER A 195 7.17 -29.94 19.97
C SER A 195 7.00 -31.18 19.12
#